data_AF-A0A558RDE8-F1
#
_entry.id   AF-A0A558RDE8-F1
#
_cell.length_a   1.000
_cell.length_b   1.000
_cell.length_c   1.000
_cell.angle_alpha   90.00
_cell.angle_beta   90.00
_cell.angle_gamma   90.00
#
_symmetry.space_group_name_H-M   'P 1'
#
loop_
_entity.id
_entity.type
_entity.pdbx_description
1 polymer ?
#
loop_
_entity_poly.entity_id
_entity_poly.type
_entity_poly.pdbx_seq_one_letter_code
_entity_poly.pdbx_strand_id
1 'polypeptide(L)'
;MKGRLLKFGDDLRQSYWFLPTIMAFAAVLLAGGMIWLDSYEGSAWMDQFAWLYASRPSGARQVLSSIGGSMITVAGTVFSVTIAAVVYASGQYGPRLLSNFMSDRGNQVTLGTFIATFLYCLIVLRTVRSPEESGGVGFVPNMALLIGVLLAVCSIAVLIFFIHHVPSKIHINSVIEDVGDRLLKEIDHRFPSFIGTAPGEGDAPGDLARIPATFRDDATSADAEQRQLVKAKRTGYVQIVDDDVLMEQARRRDLVLRLQYQPGDFVHAGRALVEAWPPGRCDDDLAREIRSAFSVGARRSALQDLRFLVDELVEIAARALSPGVNDPFTAITCLDWLSAAVSTLAKRRLPSRLRLDEDGALRVIAHPITFESIVDRSFGALVQYCATDMLAALRFIRALGEVSLDCDEPNRVATLGRYLDHLEALAVGKLDGFNRSRVQERAGELRRALSEPDYKRRLRDGTAWLAGTA
;
A
#
# COMPACT_ATOMS: atom_id res chain seq x y z
N MET A 1 -4.52 10.61 19.17
CA MET A 1 -3.68 11.55 18.37
C MET A 1 -2.82 10.83 17.34
N LYS A 2 -2.31 9.63 17.65
CA LYS A 2 -1.46 8.79 16.78
C LYS A 2 -2.11 8.50 15.42
N GLY A 3 -3.38 8.10 15.37
CA GLY A 3 -4.08 7.83 14.09
C GLY A 3 -4.10 9.00 13.10
N ARG A 4 -4.31 10.24 13.56
CA ARG A 4 -4.28 11.43 12.68
C ARG A 4 -2.89 11.76 12.17
N LEU A 5 -1.86 11.58 13.01
CA LEU A 5 -0.46 11.78 12.62
C LEU A 5 -0.02 10.72 11.61
N LEU A 6 -0.45 9.47 11.79
CA LEU A 6 -0.21 8.39 10.84
C LEU A 6 -0.85 8.68 9.48
N LYS A 7 -2.13 9.11 9.46
CA LYS A 7 -2.77 9.55 8.21
C LYS A 7 -2.04 10.73 7.60
N PHE A 8 -1.72 11.76 8.38
CA PHE A 8 -1.03 12.93 7.84
C PHE A 8 0.33 12.54 7.26
N GLY A 9 1.09 11.68 7.95
CA GLY A 9 2.34 11.12 7.43
C GLY A 9 2.15 10.29 6.15
N ASP A 10 1.09 9.50 6.05
CA ASP A 10 0.73 8.75 4.83
C ASP A 10 0.34 9.69 3.68
N ASP A 11 -0.52 10.68 3.93
CA ASP A 11 -0.94 11.70 2.95
C ASP A 11 0.28 12.52 2.45
N LEU A 12 1.23 12.84 3.32
CA LEU A 12 2.48 13.51 2.95
C LEU A 12 3.42 12.62 2.13
N ARG A 13 3.54 11.34 2.48
CA ARG A 13 4.35 10.37 1.72
C ARG A 13 3.77 10.09 0.34
N GLN A 14 2.44 10.05 0.23
CA GLN A 14 1.73 9.88 -1.03
C GLN A 14 1.69 11.17 -1.88
N SER A 15 2.07 12.32 -1.31
CA SER A 15 2.13 13.58 -2.03
C SER A 15 3.37 13.65 -2.92
N TYR A 16 3.12 13.69 -4.24
CA TYR A 16 4.17 13.84 -5.25
C TYR A 16 5.02 15.11 -5.09
N TRP A 17 4.49 16.15 -4.44
CA TRP A 17 5.12 17.47 -4.32
C TRP A 17 5.85 17.69 -3.00
N PHE A 18 5.57 16.88 -1.99
CA PHE A 18 6.07 17.13 -0.64
C PHE A 18 7.60 17.05 -0.57
N LEU A 19 8.18 15.95 -1.06
CA LEU A 19 9.63 15.77 -1.06
C LEU A 19 10.35 16.78 -1.99
N PRO A 20 9.90 17.03 -3.24
CA PRO A 20 10.44 18.11 -4.06
C PRO A 20 10.43 19.48 -3.39
N THR A 21 9.37 19.81 -2.65
CA THR A 21 9.24 21.09 -1.95
C THR A 21 10.26 21.23 -0.82
N ILE A 22 10.51 20.14 -0.07
CA ILE A 22 11.55 20.10 0.96
C ILE A 22 12.93 20.29 0.31
N MET A 23 13.21 19.60 -0.79
CA MET A 23 14.49 19.73 -1.51
C MET A 23 14.69 21.14 -2.07
N ALA A 24 13.65 21.74 -2.64
CA ALA A 24 13.65 23.12 -3.10
C ALA A 24 13.97 24.09 -1.95
N PHE A 25 13.30 23.95 -0.81
CA PHE A 25 13.57 24.80 0.36
C PHE A 25 14.99 24.61 0.89
N ALA A 26 15.48 23.36 0.95
CA ALA A 26 16.86 23.07 1.33
C ALA A 26 17.88 23.70 0.37
N ALA A 27 17.61 23.69 -0.94
CA ALA A 27 18.45 24.34 -1.94
C ALA A 27 18.48 25.87 -1.79
N VAL A 28 17.35 26.49 -1.44
CA VAL A 28 17.29 27.93 -1.13
C VAL A 28 18.15 28.27 0.09
N LEU A 29 18.04 27.47 1.16
CA LEU A 29 18.87 27.65 2.36
C LEU A 29 20.35 27.41 2.06
N LEU A 30 20.67 26.38 1.29
CA LEU A 30 22.04 26.07 0.86
C LEU A 30 22.63 27.22 0.05
N ALA A 31 21.88 27.77 -0.92
CA ALA A 31 22.32 28.93 -1.69
C ALA A 31 22.60 30.13 -0.78
N GLY A 32 21.69 30.46 0.14
CA GLY A 32 21.87 31.54 1.10
C GLY A 32 23.10 31.32 2.01
N GLY A 33 23.29 30.09 2.49
CA GLY A 33 24.44 29.72 3.31
C GLY A 33 25.77 29.84 2.58
N MET A 34 25.84 29.38 1.32
CA MET A 34 27.07 29.49 0.52
C MET A 34 27.38 30.93 0.13
N ILE A 35 26.36 31.73 -0.21
CA ILE A 35 26.53 33.18 -0.47
C ILE A 35 27.03 33.90 0.79
N TRP A 36 26.49 33.55 1.97
CA TRP A 36 26.94 34.13 3.24
C TRP A 36 28.39 33.74 3.54
N LEU A 37 28.77 32.48 3.33
CA LEU A 37 30.14 32.01 3.51
C LEU A 37 31.13 32.72 2.56
N ASP A 38 30.77 32.84 1.28
CA ASP A 38 31.55 33.58 0.27
C ASP A 38 31.72 35.06 0.66
N SER A 39 30.75 35.65 1.37
CA SER A 39 30.85 37.03 1.84
C SER A 39 31.78 37.22 3.04
N TYR A 40 32.08 36.17 3.81
CA TYR A 40 32.89 36.23 5.04
C TYR A 40 34.36 35.82 4.82
N GLU A 41 34.61 34.71 4.11
CA GLU A 41 35.99 34.21 3.89
C GLU A 41 36.73 34.92 2.74
N GLY A 42 36.00 35.65 1.88
CA GLY A 42 36.58 36.27 0.68
C GLY A 42 37.13 35.22 -0.31
N SER A 43 37.77 35.68 -1.38
CA SER A 43 38.25 34.81 -2.47
C SER A 43 39.69 34.32 -2.31
N ALA A 44 40.37 34.63 -1.21
CA ALA A 44 41.82 34.44 -1.06
C ALA A 44 42.30 32.97 -1.11
N TRP A 45 41.44 32.01 -0.78
CA TRP A 45 41.75 30.57 -0.87
C TRP A 45 41.80 30.05 -2.32
N MET A 46 41.19 30.77 -3.27
CA MET A 46 41.17 30.37 -4.69
C MET A 46 42.45 30.67 -5.45
N ASP A 47 43.30 31.57 -4.95
CA ASP A 47 44.60 31.89 -5.58
C ASP A 47 45.51 30.65 -5.65
N GLN A 48 45.18 29.58 -4.91
CA GLN A 48 45.88 28.31 -4.89
C GLN A 48 45.43 27.33 -5.99
N PHE A 49 44.28 27.59 -6.64
CA PHE A 49 43.67 26.68 -7.63
C PHE A 49 43.36 27.39 -8.95
N ALA A 50 44.28 27.28 -9.92
CA ALA A 50 44.22 27.97 -11.21
C ALA A 50 42.93 27.73 -12.05
N TRP A 51 42.24 26.61 -11.85
CA TRP A 51 40.97 26.29 -12.53
C TRP A 51 39.77 27.08 -11.95
N LEU A 52 39.81 27.46 -10.68
CA LEU A 52 38.77 28.25 -9.99
C LEU A 52 38.94 29.77 -10.26
N TYR A 53 40.18 30.22 -10.50
CA TYR A 53 40.55 31.61 -10.73
C TYR A 53 39.94 32.23 -12.02
N ALA A 54 39.39 31.41 -12.93
CA ALA A 54 38.94 31.84 -14.25
C ALA A 54 37.49 32.39 -14.34
N SER A 55 36.72 32.40 -13.25
CA SER A 55 35.29 32.78 -13.29
C SER A 55 35.08 34.30 -13.20
N ARG A 56 35.29 35.02 -14.32
CA ARG A 56 34.77 36.40 -14.46
C ARG A 56 33.26 36.42 -14.18
N PRO A 57 32.67 37.52 -13.65
CA PRO A 57 31.24 37.61 -13.36
C PRO A 57 30.34 37.19 -14.52
N SER A 58 30.73 37.52 -15.75
CA SER A 58 30.03 37.11 -16.97
C SER A 58 30.03 35.58 -17.19
N GLY A 59 31.16 34.91 -16.96
CA GLY A 59 31.27 33.46 -17.06
C GLY A 59 30.45 32.73 -16.01
N ALA A 60 30.50 33.20 -14.76
CA ALA A 60 29.68 32.65 -13.66
C ALA A 60 28.17 32.78 -13.97
N ARG A 61 27.73 33.95 -14.44
CA ARG A 61 26.34 34.16 -14.88
C ARG A 61 25.94 33.20 -16.00
N GLN A 62 26.81 33.04 -17.01
CA GLN A 62 26.53 32.16 -18.15
C GLN A 62 26.42 30.69 -17.72
N VAL A 63 27.31 30.21 -16.86
CA VAL A 63 27.27 28.84 -16.32
C VAL A 63 25.99 28.62 -15.50
N LEU A 64 25.69 29.50 -14.54
CA LEU A 64 24.49 29.38 -13.71
C LEU A 64 23.20 29.49 -14.53
N SER A 65 23.16 30.38 -15.52
CA SER A 65 22.00 30.52 -16.41
C SER A 65 21.83 29.29 -17.31
N SER A 66 22.92 28.71 -17.81
CA SER A 66 22.89 27.49 -18.63
C SER A 66 22.42 26.28 -17.82
N ILE A 67 22.97 26.11 -16.61
CA ILE A 67 22.53 25.06 -15.67
C ILE A 67 21.07 25.28 -15.29
N GLY A 68 20.68 26.47 -14.85
CA GLY A 68 19.29 26.78 -14.49
C GLY A 68 18.31 26.49 -15.63
N GLY A 69 18.58 27.01 -16.83
CA GLY A 69 17.73 26.81 -18.01
C GLY A 69 17.62 25.34 -18.45
N SER A 70 18.72 24.58 -18.40
CA SER A 70 18.68 23.15 -18.70
C SER A 70 17.92 22.35 -17.64
N MET A 71 18.10 22.65 -16.34
CA MET A 71 17.42 21.93 -15.26
C MET A 71 15.90 22.11 -15.28
N ILE A 72 15.39 23.31 -15.56
CA ILE A 72 13.93 23.52 -15.67
C ILE A 72 13.34 22.78 -16.88
N THR A 73 14.09 22.71 -17.97
CA THR A 73 13.69 21.97 -19.18
C THR A 73 13.65 20.46 -18.91
N VAL A 74 14.70 19.91 -18.29
CA VAL A 74 14.76 18.50 -17.91
C VAL A 74 13.68 18.15 -16.91
N ALA A 75 13.41 19.00 -15.92
CA ALA A 75 12.31 18.82 -14.97
C ALA A 75 10.96 18.71 -15.69
N GLY A 76 10.71 19.58 -16.69
CA GLY A 76 9.53 19.53 -17.53
C GLY A 76 9.40 18.22 -18.32
N THR A 77 10.48 17.78 -18.98
CA THR A 77 10.50 16.51 -19.73
C THR A 77 10.25 15.32 -18.82
N VAL A 78 10.92 15.26 -17.66
CA VAL A 78 10.76 14.20 -16.65
C VAL A 78 9.32 14.13 -16.18
N PHE A 79 8.71 15.27 -15.84
CA PHE A 79 7.31 15.34 -15.44
C PHE A 79 6.38 14.83 -16.55
N SER A 80 6.58 15.25 -17.80
CA SER A 80 5.78 14.76 -18.93
C SER A 80 5.90 13.25 -19.13
N VAL A 81 7.11 12.70 -19.06
CA VAL A 81 7.34 11.24 -19.18
C VAL A 81 6.69 10.49 -18.04
N THR A 82 6.79 10.97 -16.80
CA THR A 82 6.14 10.35 -15.64
C THR A 82 4.61 10.34 -15.78
N ILE A 83 3.99 11.44 -16.22
CA ILE A 83 2.54 11.48 -16.43
C ILE A 83 2.12 10.56 -17.58
N ALA A 84 2.88 10.52 -18.69
CA ALA A 84 2.60 9.59 -19.78
C ALA A 84 2.67 8.12 -19.33
N ALA A 85 3.67 7.77 -18.52
CA ALA A 85 3.80 6.45 -17.91
C ALA A 85 2.61 6.11 -17.00
N VAL A 86 2.18 7.06 -16.18
CA VAL A 86 1.01 6.93 -15.31
C VAL A 86 -0.27 6.68 -16.10
N VAL A 87 -0.51 7.45 -17.17
CA VAL A 87 -1.68 7.28 -18.04
C VAL A 87 -1.65 5.91 -18.72
N TYR A 88 -0.48 5.48 -19.20
CA TYR A 88 -0.28 4.15 -19.78
C TYR A 88 -0.61 3.04 -18.77
N ALA A 89 -0.05 3.10 -17.56
CA ALA A 89 -0.27 2.11 -16.51
C ALA A 89 -1.74 2.06 -16.06
N SER A 90 -2.37 3.21 -15.82
CA SER A 90 -3.81 3.27 -15.51
C SER A 90 -4.66 2.70 -16.64
N GLY A 91 -4.27 2.99 -17.89
CA GLY A 91 -4.92 2.49 -19.10
C GLY A 91 -4.78 0.99 -19.30
N GLN A 92 -3.69 0.36 -18.86
CA GLN A 92 -3.48 -1.08 -19.01
C GLN A 92 -3.92 -1.90 -17.80
N TYR A 93 -3.70 -1.41 -16.59
CA TYR A 93 -3.71 -2.25 -15.39
C TYR A 93 -4.76 -1.86 -14.33
N GLY A 94 -5.31 -0.65 -14.42
CA GLY A 94 -6.41 -0.21 -13.56
C GLY A 94 -6.13 1.13 -12.88
N PRO A 95 -7.17 1.96 -12.64
CA PRO A 95 -7.00 3.28 -12.03
C PRO A 95 -6.47 3.25 -10.59
N ARG A 96 -6.55 2.12 -9.87
CA ARG A 96 -6.07 2.05 -8.48
C ARG A 96 -4.53 2.14 -8.37
N LEU A 97 -3.82 1.69 -9.40
CA LEU A 97 -2.36 1.74 -9.50
C LEU A 97 -1.80 3.15 -9.69
N LEU A 98 -2.62 4.11 -10.10
CA LEU A 98 -2.26 5.53 -10.22
C LEU A 98 -1.63 6.06 -8.92
N SER A 99 -2.16 5.65 -7.77
CA SER A 99 -1.69 6.11 -6.47
C SER A 99 -0.27 5.60 -6.15
N ASN A 100 0.08 4.39 -6.57
CA ASN A 100 1.38 3.78 -6.34
C ASN A 100 2.48 4.53 -7.13
N PHE A 101 2.23 4.86 -8.40
CA PHE A 101 3.20 5.60 -9.23
C PHE A 101 3.49 7.01 -8.71
N MET A 102 2.48 7.71 -8.19
CA MET A 102 2.65 9.07 -7.63
C MET A 102 3.37 9.05 -6.27
N SER A 103 3.35 7.92 -5.57
CA SER A 103 4.07 7.71 -4.31
C SER A 103 5.52 7.24 -4.48
N ASP A 104 5.97 7.02 -5.72
CA ASP A 104 7.32 6.53 -6.00
C ASP A 104 8.40 7.56 -5.63
N ARG A 105 9.29 7.17 -4.71
CA ARG A 105 10.37 8.03 -4.21
C ARG A 105 11.43 8.36 -5.26
N GLY A 106 11.68 7.46 -6.21
CA GLY A 106 12.64 7.71 -7.29
C GLY A 106 12.19 8.89 -8.15
N ASN A 107 10.90 8.92 -8.53
CA ASN A 107 10.30 10.02 -9.27
C ASN A 107 10.32 11.33 -8.47
N GLN A 108 9.96 11.29 -7.18
CA GLN A 108 9.96 12.47 -6.30
C GLN A 108 11.37 13.05 -6.11
N VAL A 109 12.38 12.22 -5.86
CA VAL A 109 13.78 12.66 -5.72
C VAL A 109 14.32 13.21 -7.03
N THR A 110 13.98 12.58 -8.16
CA THR A 110 14.40 13.03 -9.48
C THR A 110 13.87 14.43 -9.78
N LEU A 111 12.55 14.62 -9.69
CA LEU A 111 11.94 15.93 -9.92
C LEU A 111 12.44 16.98 -8.91
N GLY A 112 12.54 16.59 -7.65
CA GLY A 112 13.05 17.44 -6.58
C GLY A 112 14.48 17.90 -6.84
N THR A 113 15.36 17.03 -7.36
CA THR A 113 16.75 17.38 -7.69
C THR A 113 16.82 18.44 -8.77
N PHE A 114 16.07 18.29 -9.87
CA PHE A 114 16.11 19.27 -10.96
C PHE A 114 15.53 20.64 -10.54
N ILE A 115 14.41 20.64 -9.81
CA ILE A 115 13.81 21.88 -9.29
C ILE A 115 14.74 22.54 -8.26
N ALA A 116 15.35 21.76 -7.37
CA ALA A 116 16.30 22.24 -6.37
C ALA A 116 17.54 22.88 -7.02
N THR A 117 18.17 22.21 -7.99
CA THR A 117 19.32 22.74 -8.73
C THR A 117 18.96 24.01 -9.51
N PHE A 118 17.79 24.04 -10.15
CA PHE A 118 17.28 25.24 -10.82
C PHE A 118 17.15 26.43 -9.87
N LEU A 119 16.46 26.24 -8.74
CA LEU A 119 16.26 27.30 -7.75
C LEU A 119 17.58 27.76 -7.12
N TYR A 120 18.46 26.81 -6.81
CA TYR A 120 19.81 27.12 -6.34
C TYR A 120 20.53 28.05 -7.33
N CYS A 121 20.58 27.67 -8.61
CA CYS A 121 21.24 28.46 -9.65
C CYS A 121 20.61 29.84 -9.80
N LEU A 122 19.28 29.97 -9.73
CA LEU A 122 18.61 31.28 -9.80
C LEU A 122 18.96 32.20 -8.63
N ILE A 123 19.01 31.67 -7.41
CA ILE A 123 19.35 32.48 -6.23
C ILE A 123 20.80 32.94 -6.29
N VAL A 124 21.73 32.04 -6.61
CA VAL A 124 23.14 32.39 -6.77
C VAL A 124 23.33 33.39 -7.91
N LEU A 125 22.67 33.17 -9.05
CA LEU A 125 22.74 34.06 -10.22
C LEU A 125 22.32 35.49 -9.89
N ARG A 126 21.27 35.65 -9.08
CA ARG A 126 20.79 36.99 -8.63
C ARG A 126 21.84 37.76 -7.83
N THR A 127 22.77 37.07 -7.19
CA THR A 127 23.80 37.71 -6.34
C THR A 127 25.09 38.07 -7.09
N VAL A 128 25.30 37.54 -8.30
CA VAL A 128 26.47 37.88 -9.13
C VAL A 128 26.36 39.32 -9.61
N ARG A 129 27.25 40.21 -9.17
CA ARG A 129 27.26 41.64 -9.53
C ARG A 129 28.46 41.97 -10.43
N SER A 130 28.20 42.61 -11.57
CA SER A 130 29.26 43.12 -12.43
C SER A 130 29.81 44.45 -11.88
N PRO A 131 31.11 44.75 -12.08
CA PRO A 131 31.70 46.03 -11.67
C PRO A 131 30.96 47.24 -12.27
N GLU A 132 30.48 47.11 -13.50
CA GLU A 132 29.74 48.14 -14.25
C GLU A 132 28.36 48.45 -13.66
N GLU A 133 27.70 47.48 -13.02
CA GLU A 133 26.35 47.61 -12.48
C GLU A 133 26.34 48.11 -11.03
N SER A 134 27.46 47.99 -10.31
CA SER A 134 27.52 48.23 -8.86
C SER A 134 28.39 49.44 -8.47
N GLY A 135 28.97 50.13 -9.45
CA GLY A 135 29.84 51.30 -9.21
C GLY A 135 31.07 50.99 -8.35
N GLY A 136 31.49 49.72 -8.30
CA GLY A 136 32.50 49.20 -7.37
C GLY A 136 33.09 47.85 -7.81
N VAL A 137 33.70 47.13 -6.86
CA VAL A 137 34.35 45.82 -7.11
C VAL A 137 33.27 44.77 -7.38
N GLY A 138 33.36 44.07 -8.52
CA GLY A 138 32.43 42.99 -8.87
C GLY A 138 32.46 41.86 -7.83
N PHE A 139 31.30 41.24 -7.58
CA PHE A 139 31.17 40.15 -6.61
C PHE A 139 30.68 38.88 -7.30
N VAL A 140 31.45 37.80 -7.13
CA VAL A 140 31.11 36.46 -7.61
C VAL A 140 31.24 35.48 -6.45
N PRO A 141 30.14 34.83 -6.02
CA PRO A 141 30.17 33.83 -4.96
C PRO A 141 30.69 32.50 -5.55
N ASN A 142 32.00 32.31 -5.51
CA ASN A 142 32.66 31.20 -6.19
C ASN A 142 32.43 29.85 -5.50
N MET A 143 32.32 29.81 -4.16
CA MET A 143 31.95 28.59 -3.46
C MET A 143 30.52 28.18 -3.83
N ALA A 144 29.62 29.16 -3.91
CA ALA A 144 28.25 28.91 -4.37
C ALA A 144 28.22 28.43 -5.84
N LEU A 145 29.07 28.98 -6.71
CA LEU A 145 29.21 28.52 -8.09
C LEU A 145 29.69 27.06 -8.18
N LEU A 146 30.71 26.69 -7.40
CA LEU A 146 31.26 25.33 -7.37
C LEU A 146 30.18 24.31 -6.97
N ILE A 147 29.39 24.61 -5.93
CA ILE A 147 28.26 23.77 -5.54
C ILE A 147 27.20 23.71 -6.66
N GLY A 148 26.95 24.80 -7.36
CA GLY A 148 26.02 24.80 -8.50
C GLY A 148 26.46 23.82 -9.61
N VAL A 149 27.76 23.80 -9.93
CA VAL A 149 28.34 22.85 -10.89
C VAL A 149 28.26 21.41 -10.37
N LEU A 150 28.56 21.19 -9.08
CA LEU A 150 28.45 19.87 -8.46
C LEU A 150 27.00 19.35 -8.51
N LEU A 151 26.03 20.19 -8.16
CA LEU A 151 24.60 19.87 -8.26
C LEU A 151 24.20 19.53 -9.70
N ALA A 152 24.76 20.22 -10.71
CA ALA A 152 24.52 19.90 -12.11
C ALA A 152 25.06 18.51 -12.49
N VAL A 153 26.26 18.15 -12.03
CA VAL A 153 26.84 16.81 -12.26
C VAL A 153 26.00 15.73 -11.57
N CYS A 154 25.59 15.95 -10.31
CA CYS A 154 24.67 15.05 -9.61
C CYS A 154 23.33 14.92 -10.35
N SER A 155 22.83 16.02 -10.93
CA SER A 155 21.59 16.01 -11.72
C SER A 155 21.70 15.13 -12.96
N ILE A 156 22.88 15.06 -13.60
CA ILE A 156 23.12 14.13 -14.73
C ILE A 156 23.05 12.68 -14.25
N ALA A 157 23.67 12.34 -13.11
CA ALA A 157 23.59 10.98 -12.55
C ALA A 157 22.13 10.59 -12.21
N VAL A 158 21.37 11.51 -11.63
CA VAL A 158 19.94 11.34 -11.34
C VAL A 158 19.12 11.18 -12.62
N LEU A 159 19.45 11.89 -13.70
CA LEU A 159 18.81 11.70 -15.00
C LEU A 159 19.04 10.29 -15.57
N ILE A 160 20.28 9.80 -15.51
CA ILE A 160 20.62 8.43 -15.95
C ILE A 160 19.85 7.40 -15.13
N PHE A 161 19.78 7.59 -13.80
CA PHE A 161 18.96 6.78 -12.91
C PHE A 161 17.48 6.79 -13.34
N PHE A 162 16.91 7.97 -13.61
CA PHE A 162 15.51 8.12 -13.99
C PHE A 162 15.17 7.38 -15.28
N ILE A 163 16.06 7.43 -16.28
CA ILE A 163 15.91 6.73 -17.56
C ILE A 163 15.78 5.22 -17.37
N HIS A 164 16.44 4.65 -16.35
CA HIS A 164 16.31 3.22 -16.02
C HIS A 164 15.13 2.93 -15.06
N HIS A 165 14.89 3.82 -14.11
CA HIS A 165 13.90 3.66 -13.04
C HIS A 165 12.46 3.66 -13.57
N VAL A 166 12.10 4.60 -14.45
CA VAL A 166 10.71 4.70 -14.93
C VAL A 166 10.28 3.48 -15.73
N PRO A 167 11.02 3.00 -16.75
CA PRO A 167 10.62 1.82 -17.51
C PRO A 167 10.56 0.55 -16.67
N SER A 168 11.52 0.35 -15.76
CA SER A 168 11.55 -0.85 -14.90
C SER A 168 10.36 -0.91 -13.94
N LYS A 169 9.91 0.25 -13.43
CA LYS A 169 8.72 0.34 -12.57
C LYS A 169 7.38 0.23 -13.33
N ILE A 170 7.37 0.46 -14.64
CA ILE A 170 6.16 0.28 -15.48
C ILE A 170 5.90 -1.20 -15.81
N HIS A 171 6.95 -2.03 -15.80
CA HIS A 171 6.80 -3.44 -16.16
C HIS A 171 5.82 -4.13 -15.21
N ILE A 172 4.79 -4.78 -15.76
CA ILE A 172 3.66 -5.30 -15.00
C ILE A 172 4.08 -6.27 -13.89
N ASN A 173 5.09 -7.09 -14.14
CA ASN A 173 5.62 -8.02 -13.14
C ASN A 173 6.16 -7.28 -11.91
N SER A 174 6.79 -6.12 -12.08
CA SER A 174 7.31 -5.33 -10.95
C SER A 174 6.21 -4.64 -10.17
N VAL A 175 5.10 -4.27 -10.83
CA VAL A 175 3.92 -3.72 -10.15
C VAL A 175 3.22 -4.82 -9.33
N ILE A 176 3.01 -5.99 -9.92
CA ILE A 176 2.41 -7.14 -9.24
C ILE A 176 3.29 -7.57 -8.06
N GLU A 177 4.61 -7.65 -8.27
CA GLU A 177 5.60 -7.94 -7.24
C GLU A 177 5.51 -6.94 -6.09
N ASP A 178 5.54 -5.63 -6.34
CA ASP A 178 5.47 -4.61 -5.29
C ASP A 178 4.18 -4.71 -4.45
N VAL A 179 3.03 -4.93 -5.11
CA VAL A 179 1.74 -5.11 -4.42
C VAL A 179 1.75 -6.42 -3.61
N GLY A 180 2.22 -7.52 -4.19
CA GLY A 180 2.30 -8.83 -3.55
C GLY A 180 3.25 -8.85 -2.35
N ASP A 181 4.44 -8.26 -2.49
CA ASP A 181 5.41 -8.10 -1.41
C ASP A 181 4.85 -7.27 -0.26
N ARG A 182 4.16 -6.17 -0.60
CA ARG A 182 3.51 -5.32 0.39
C ARG A 182 2.40 -6.08 1.12
N LEU A 183 1.63 -6.90 0.40
CA LEU A 183 0.60 -7.75 0.99
C LEU A 183 1.20 -8.76 1.97
N LEU A 184 2.27 -9.46 1.60
CA LEU A 184 2.98 -10.39 2.49
C LEU A 184 3.54 -9.71 3.74
N LYS A 185 4.22 -8.57 3.57
CA LYS A 185 4.76 -7.77 4.68
C LYS A 185 3.65 -7.31 5.64
N GLU A 186 2.50 -6.93 5.12
CA GLU A 186 1.35 -6.51 5.93
C GLU A 186 0.71 -7.68 6.68
N ILE A 187 0.64 -8.88 6.07
CA ILE A 187 0.23 -10.11 6.76
C ILE A 187 1.18 -10.41 7.91
N ASP A 188 2.49 -10.37 7.66
CA ASP A 188 3.51 -10.67 8.68
C ASP A 188 3.48 -9.67 9.84
N HIS A 189 3.26 -8.39 9.54
CA HIS A 189 3.18 -7.35 10.55
C HIS A 189 1.92 -7.46 11.42
N ARG A 190 0.76 -7.78 10.82
CA ARG A 190 -0.52 -7.89 11.54
C ARG A 190 -0.74 -9.23 12.21
N PHE A 191 -0.19 -10.30 11.64
CA PHE A 191 -0.40 -11.68 12.05
C PHE A 191 0.95 -12.39 12.23
N PRO A 192 1.75 -12.01 13.24
CA PRO A 192 3.07 -12.59 13.46
C PRO A 192 2.99 -14.10 13.75
N SER A 193 4.06 -14.83 13.40
CA SER A 193 4.16 -16.29 13.60
C SER A 193 4.53 -16.57 15.03
N PHE A 194 3.73 -17.36 15.72
CA PHE A 194 4.08 -17.84 17.04
C PHE A 194 4.88 -19.14 16.91
N ILE A 195 6.02 -19.24 17.61
CA ILE A 195 6.75 -20.50 17.81
C ILE A 195 6.30 -21.04 19.18
N GLY A 196 5.61 -22.19 19.21
CA GLY A 196 5.10 -22.83 20.44
C GLY A 196 3.56 -22.95 20.50
N THR A 197 3.01 -23.41 21.64
CA THR A 197 1.57 -23.59 21.84
C THR A 197 0.86 -22.24 21.94
N ALA A 198 0.08 -21.90 20.92
CA ALA A 198 -0.64 -20.64 20.85
C ALA A 198 -1.90 -20.62 21.74
N PRO A 199 -2.32 -19.44 22.24
CA PRO A 199 -3.68 -19.24 22.78
C PRO A 199 -4.74 -19.62 21.72
N GLY A 200 -5.92 -20.06 22.16
CA GLY A 200 -7.00 -20.59 21.29
C GLY A 200 -7.37 -19.72 20.08
N GLU A 201 -7.73 -20.34 18.95
CA GLU A 201 -8.28 -19.64 17.78
C GLU A 201 -9.77 -19.38 17.98
N GLY A 202 -10.23 -18.20 17.55
CA GLY A 202 -11.65 -17.84 17.59
C GLY A 202 -12.19 -17.54 18.98
N ASP A 203 -13.50 -17.36 19.07
CA ASP A 203 -14.19 -17.15 20.35
C ASP A 203 -14.29 -18.52 21.04
N ALA A 204 -13.70 -18.68 22.24
CA ALA A 204 -13.94 -19.89 23.01
C ALA A 204 -15.42 -19.95 23.42
N PRO A 205 -16.03 -21.13 23.63
CA PRO A 205 -17.45 -21.24 24.03
C PRO A 205 -17.80 -20.41 25.28
N GLY A 206 -16.83 -20.20 26.18
CA GLY A 206 -16.98 -19.34 27.36
C GLY A 206 -16.90 -17.82 27.09
N ASP A 207 -16.39 -17.41 25.93
CA ASP A 207 -16.24 -16.00 25.57
C ASP A 207 -17.55 -15.37 25.06
N LEU A 208 -18.45 -16.19 24.48
CA LEU A 208 -19.78 -15.76 24.09
C LEU A 208 -20.62 -15.29 25.29
N ALA A 209 -20.40 -15.87 26.47
CA ALA A 209 -21.06 -15.45 27.70
C ALA A 209 -20.66 -14.01 28.12
N ARG A 210 -19.48 -13.53 27.70
CA ARG A 210 -18.98 -12.17 28.00
C ARG A 210 -19.63 -11.10 27.15
N ILE A 211 -20.30 -11.48 26.06
CA ILE A 211 -20.99 -10.55 25.16
C ILE A 211 -22.26 -10.04 25.89
N PRO A 212 -22.41 -8.72 26.08
CA PRO A 212 -23.64 -8.14 26.62
C PRO A 212 -24.87 -8.58 25.80
N ALA A 213 -26.01 -8.80 26.46
CA ALA A 213 -27.25 -9.25 25.80
C ALA A 213 -27.61 -8.39 24.58
N THR A 214 -27.40 -7.08 24.67
CA THR A 214 -27.61 -6.15 23.57
C THR A 214 -26.82 -6.50 22.32
N PHE A 215 -25.65 -7.13 22.39
CA PHE A 215 -24.81 -7.42 21.22
C PHE A 215 -24.91 -8.86 20.71
N ARG A 216 -25.76 -9.69 21.31
CA ARG A 216 -25.96 -11.08 20.88
C ARG A 216 -26.93 -11.17 19.69
N ASP A 217 -26.85 -12.27 18.96
CA ASP A 217 -27.70 -12.50 17.78
C ASP A 217 -29.17 -12.73 18.16
N ASP A 218 -29.42 -13.17 19.40
CA ASP A 218 -30.75 -13.38 19.99
C ASP A 218 -31.29 -12.14 20.73
N ALA A 219 -30.63 -10.98 20.61
CA ALA A 219 -31.03 -9.75 21.28
C ALA A 219 -32.45 -9.31 20.90
N THR A 220 -33.28 -8.97 21.89
CA THR A 220 -34.60 -8.39 21.65
C THR A 220 -34.48 -6.92 21.23
N SER A 221 -35.56 -6.34 20.71
CA SER A 221 -35.61 -4.90 20.39
C SER A 221 -35.33 -4.03 21.62
N ALA A 222 -35.82 -4.44 22.80
CA ALA A 222 -35.58 -3.74 24.05
C ALA A 222 -34.09 -3.80 24.47
N ASP A 223 -33.42 -4.93 24.25
CA ASP A 223 -31.98 -5.04 24.48
C ASP A 223 -31.21 -4.13 23.52
N ALA A 224 -31.60 -4.08 22.25
CA ALA A 224 -30.96 -3.27 21.22
C ALA A 224 -31.04 -1.76 21.48
N GLU A 225 -32.09 -1.29 22.15
CA GLU A 225 -32.24 0.11 22.57
C GLU A 225 -31.26 0.51 23.69
N GLN A 226 -30.66 -0.45 24.39
CA GLN A 226 -29.65 -0.20 25.42
C GLN A 226 -28.27 0.10 24.83
N ARG A 227 -28.18 0.87 23.75
CA ARG A 227 -26.91 1.19 23.09
C ARG A 227 -26.82 2.67 22.80
N GLN A 228 -25.66 3.26 23.10
CA GLN A 228 -25.36 4.62 22.67
C GLN A 228 -24.65 4.59 21.32
N LEU A 229 -25.18 5.33 20.33
CA LEU A 229 -24.65 5.34 18.97
C LEU A 229 -23.65 6.48 18.75
N VAL A 230 -22.40 6.14 18.47
CA VAL A 230 -21.39 7.12 18.05
C VAL A 230 -21.42 7.23 16.52
N LYS A 231 -22.10 8.27 16.01
CA LYS A 231 -22.35 8.43 14.57
C LYS A 231 -21.19 9.05 13.78
N ALA A 232 -21.01 8.69 12.53
CA ALA A 232 -20.10 9.36 11.61
C ALA A 232 -20.56 10.81 11.34
N LYS A 233 -19.61 11.75 11.27
CA LYS A 233 -19.89 13.16 10.92
C LYS A 233 -19.62 13.46 9.44
N ARG A 234 -19.00 12.54 8.71
CA ARG A 234 -18.57 12.72 7.32
C ARG A 234 -18.87 11.45 6.53
N THR A 235 -19.01 11.61 5.23
CA THR A 235 -19.15 10.52 4.26
C THR A 235 -17.80 10.24 3.61
N GLY A 236 -17.42 8.98 3.45
CA GLY A 236 -16.16 8.57 2.81
C GLY A 236 -15.68 7.20 3.28
N TYR A 237 -14.46 6.84 2.91
CA TYR A 237 -13.80 5.60 3.34
C TYR A 237 -13.21 5.76 4.73
N VAL A 238 -13.45 4.79 5.62
CA VAL A 238 -12.72 4.64 6.87
C VAL A 238 -11.29 4.25 6.53
N GLN A 239 -10.31 5.10 6.83
CA GLN A 239 -8.90 4.88 6.48
C GLN A 239 -8.10 4.37 7.68
N ILE A 240 -8.43 4.85 8.89
CA ILE A 240 -7.75 4.46 10.12
C ILE A 240 -8.78 4.26 11.23
N VAL A 241 -8.56 3.22 12.02
CA VAL A 241 -9.17 2.97 13.33
C VAL A 241 -8.03 2.87 14.35
N ASP A 242 -8.04 3.75 15.35
CA ASP A 242 -7.03 3.80 16.43
C ASP A 242 -7.47 2.86 17.56
N ASP A 243 -7.10 1.58 17.45
CA ASP A 243 -7.50 0.51 18.39
C ASP A 243 -7.03 0.81 19.83
N ASP A 244 -5.83 1.38 19.99
CA ASP A 244 -5.27 1.76 21.29
C ASP A 244 -6.20 2.75 22.02
N VAL A 245 -6.65 3.79 21.30
CA VAL A 245 -7.58 4.80 21.85
C VAL A 245 -8.93 4.17 22.19
N LEU A 246 -9.45 3.29 21.33
CA LEU A 246 -10.73 2.63 21.60
C LEU A 246 -10.66 1.72 22.84
N MET A 247 -9.58 0.94 22.98
CA MET A 247 -9.34 0.08 24.13
C MET A 247 -9.15 0.88 25.42
N GLU A 248 -8.35 1.96 25.39
CA GLU A 248 -8.12 2.82 26.55
C GLU A 248 -9.44 3.44 27.04
N GLN A 249 -10.24 3.99 26.12
CA GLN A 249 -11.50 4.62 26.46
C GLN A 249 -12.54 3.62 26.96
N ALA A 250 -12.61 2.44 26.32
CA ALA A 250 -13.46 1.36 26.78
C ALA A 250 -13.08 0.90 28.19
N ARG A 251 -11.78 0.78 28.50
CA ARG A 251 -11.31 0.41 29.85
C ARG A 251 -11.61 1.48 30.88
N ARG A 252 -11.25 2.74 30.60
CA ARG A 252 -11.39 3.87 31.55
C ARG A 252 -12.83 4.15 31.95
N ARG A 253 -13.79 3.92 31.06
CA ARG A 253 -15.22 4.17 31.28
C ARG A 253 -16.03 2.90 31.52
N ASP A 254 -15.36 1.76 31.61
CA ASP A 254 -15.96 0.43 31.76
C ASP A 254 -17.09 0.18 30.73
N LEU A 255 -16.73 0.26 29.45
CA LEU A 255 -17.61 0.10 28.30
C LEU A 255 -17.23 -1.13 27.46
N VAL A 256 -18.21 -1.61 26.70
CA VAL A 256 -18.05 -2.51 25.56
C VAL A 256 -18.44 -1.75 24.29
N LEU A 257 -17.51 -1.67 23.34
CA LEU A 257 -17.68 -0.98 22.07
C LEU A 257 -17.81 -1.98 20.92
N ARG A 258 -18.91 -1.97 20.18
CA ARG A 258 -19.05 -2.74 18.93
C ARG A 258 -18.77 -1.87 17.73
N LEU A 259 -17.74 -2.20 16.96
CA LEU A 259 -17.36 -1.48 15.75
C LEU A 259 -18.29 -1.91 14.61
N GLN A 260 -18.85 -0.93 13.89
CA GLN A 260 -19.73 -1.18 12.75
C GLN A 260 -19.02 -1.09 11.40
N TYR A 261 -17.78 -0.58 11.39
CA TYR A 261 -16.97 -0.40 10.19
C TYR A 261 -15.52 -0.79 10.48
N GLN A 262 -14.85 -1.29 9.46
CA GLN A 262 -13.42 -1.57 9.46
C GLN A 262 -12.69 -0.67 8.45
N PRO A 263 -11.36 -0.46 8.59
CA PRO A 263 -10.58 0.26 7.60
C PRO A 263 -10.80 -0.31 6.19
N GLY A 264 -11.18 0.55 5.24
CA GLY A 264 -11.55 0.19 3.87
C GLY A 264 -13.03 0.36 3.56
N ASP A 265 -13.90 0.37 4.56
CA ASP A 265 -15.35 0.46 4.34
C ASP A 265 -15.79 1.89 4.05
N PHE A 266 -16.86 2.04 3.26
CA PHE A 266 -17.48 3.33 2.98
C PHE A 266 -18.59 3.63 3.98
N VAL A 267 -18.47 4.74 4.71
CA VAL A 267 -19.45 5.19 5.71
C VAL A 267 -20.18 6.45 5.24
N HIS A 268 -21.46 6.54 5.56
CA HIS A 268 -22.27 7.76 5.35
C HIS A 268 -22.36 8.59 6.63
N ALA A 269 -22.36 9.91 6.50
CA ALA A 269 -22.66 10.80 7.62
C ALA A 269 -24.00 10.41 8.29
N GLY A 270 -24.01 10.35 9.63
CA GLY A 270 -25.17 9.96 10.43
C GLY A 270 -25.26 8.45 10.75
N ARG A 271 -24.52 7.57 10.06
CA ARG A 271 -24.46 6.13 10.40
C ARG A 271 -23.63 5.87 11.65
N ALA A 272 -23.96 4.85 12.43
CA ALA A 272 -23.22 4.50 13.65
C ALA A 272 -21.85 3.92 13.29
N LEU A 273 -20.76 4.56 13.73
CA LEU A 273 -19.40 4.00 13.65
C LEU A 273 -19.18 2.94 14.73
N VAL A 274 -19.68 3.26 15.93
CA VAL A 274 -19.54 2.44 17.13
C VAL A 274 -20.87 2.43 17.87
N GLU A 275 -21.23 1.27 18.41
CA GLU A 275 -22.28 1.12 19.39
C GLU A 275 -21.64 0.86 20.76
N ALA A 276 -21.95 1.69 21.75
CA ALA A 276 -21.39 1.62 23.09
C ALA A 276 -22.41 1.09 24.10
N TRP A 277 -21.97 0.19 24.96
CA TRP A 277 -22.76 -0.35 26.08
C TRP A 277 -21.95 -0.31 27.38
N PRO A 278 -22.54 -0.02 28.54
CA PRO A 278 -23.92 0.47 28.71
C PRO A 278 -24.08 1.93 28.26
N PRO A 279 -25.29 2.35 27.85
CA PRO A 279 -25.51 3.65 27.20
C PRO A 279 -25.23 4.82 28.14
N GLY A 280 -25.58 4.69 29.43
CA GLY A 280 -25.38 5.73 30.45
C GLY A 280 -23.91 6.05 30.78
N ARG A 281 -22.95 5.27 30.26
CA ARG A 281 -21.51 5.52 30.43
C ARG A 281 -20.85 6.17 29.22
N CYS A 282 -21.61 6.46 28.17
CA CYS A 282 -21.14 7.12 26.96
C CYS A 282 -21.79 8.49 26.81
N ASP A 283 -21.16 9.49 27.42
CA ASP A 283 -21.54 10.90 27.30
C ASP A 283 -21.10 11.49 25.93
N ASP A 284 -21.53 12.72 25.64
CA ASP A 284 -21.21 13.39 24.38
C ASP A 284 -19.71 13.65 24.19
N ASP A 285 -18.97 13.83 25.28
CA ASP A 285 -17.53 14.08 25.27
C ASP A 285 -16.79 12.81 24.85
N LEU A 286 -17.12 11.68 25.48
CA LEU A 286 -16.60 10.38 25.10
C LEU A 286 -17.00 10.00 23.66
N ALA A 287 -18.23 10.30 23.25
CA ALA A 287 -18.68 10.09 21.88
C ALA A 287 -17.94 10.99 20.87
N ARG A 288 -17.33 12.10 21.29
CA ARG A 288 -16.38 12.88 20.46
C ARG A 288 -15.01 12.23 20.42
N GLU A 289 -14.51 11.73 21.54
CA GLU A 289 -13.21 11.04 21.65
C GLU A 289 -13.20 9.74 20.84
N ILE A 290 -14.16 8.85 21.03
CA ILE A 290 -14.32 7.59 20.27
C ILE A 290 -14.36 7.89 18.77
N ARG A 291 -15.13 8.91 18.36
CA ARG A 291 -15.23 9.30 16.95
C ARG A 291 -13.91 9.85 16.40
N SER A 292 -13.08 10.45 17.24
CA SER A 292 -11.75 10.94 16.84
C SER A 292 -10.74 9.83 16.60
N ALA A 293 -11.01 8.61 17.09
CA ALA A 293 -10.25 7.40 16.78
C ALA A 293 -10.45 6.93 15.32
N PHE A 294 -11.50 7.43 14.65
CA PHE A 294 -11.77 7.14 13.25
C PHE A 294 -11.26 8.26 12.34
N SER A 295 -10.56 7.87 11.29
CA SER A 295 -10.24 8.76 10.18
C SER A 295 -11.06 8.39 8.94
N VAL A 296 -11.78 9.36 8.39
CA VAL A 296 -12.56 9.22 7.16
C VAL A 296 -11.93 10.07 6.06
N GLY A 297 -11.75 9.49 4.86
CA GLY A 297 -11.17 10.16 3.69
C GLY A 297 -11.93 9.87 2.40
N ALA A 298 -11.65 10.64 1.34
CA ALA A 298 -12.34 10.51 0.06
C ALA A 298 -11.91 9.27 -0.75
N ARG A 299 -10.74 8.70 -0.44
CA ARG A 299 -10.17 7.53 -1.13
C ARG A 299 -9.88 6.43 -0.13
N ARG A 300 -9.98 5.18 -0.57
CA ARG A 300 -9.51 4.02 0.17
C ARG A 300 -7.98 4.04 0.24
N SER A 301 -7.40 3.51 1.31
CA SER A 301 -5.95 3.45 1.54
C SER A 301 -5.55 2.05 1.99
N ALA A 302 -4.39 1.58 1.54
CA ALA A 302 -3.78 0.32 1.98
C ALA A 302 -3.25 0.37 3.43
N LEU A 303 -3.14 1.56 4.04
CA LEU A 303 -2.46 1.77 5.33
C LEU A 303 -2.95 0.85 6.46
N GLN A 304 -4.27 0.66 6.58
CA GLN A 304 -4.88 -0.26 7.54
C GLN A 304 -5.82 -1.28 6.88
N ASP A 305 -5.77 -1.43 5.57
CA ASP A 305 -6.71 -2.28 4.84
C ASP A 305 -5.99 -3.29 3.95
N LEU A 306 -5.74 -4.49 4.50
CA LEU A 306 -5.18 -5.63 3.79
C LEU A 306 -5.98 -5.98 2.52
N ARG A 307 -7.30 -5.79 2.60
CA ARG A 307 -8.23 -6.16 1.54
C ARG A 307 -8.02 -5.28 0.30
N PHE A 308 -7.48 -4.07 0.46
CA PHE A 308 -7.16 -3.18 -0.66
C PHE A 308 -6.07 -3.77 -1.56
N LEU A 309 -5.00 -4.33 -0.96
CA LEU A 309 -3.90 -4.94 -1.72
C LEU A 309 -4.36 -6.21 -2.45
N VAL A 310 -5.25 -6.99 -1.84
CA VAL A 310 -5.92 -8.12 -2.51
C VAL A 310 -6.73 -7.63 -3.72
N ASP A 311 -7.51 -6.56 -3.56
CA ASP A 311 -8.29 -6.00 -4.67
C ASP A 311 -7.44 -5.47 -5.81
N GLU A 312 -6.24 -4.94 -5.54
CA GLU A 312 -5.33 -4.49 -6.60
C GLU A 312 -4.86 -5.68 -7.45
N LEU A 313 -4.44 -6.80 -6.82
CA LEU A 313 -4.06 -8.01 -7.55
C LEU A 313 -5.25 -8.61 -8.32
N VAL A 314 -6.43 -8.62 -7.71
CA VAL A 314 -7.67 -9.10 -8.36
C VAL A 314 -8.05 -8.23 -9.54
N GLU A 315 -7.94 -6.91 -9.44
CA GLU A 315 -8.23 -5.98 -10.53
C GLU A 315 -7.29 -6.21 -11.72
N ILE A 316 -5.99 -6.38 -11.46
CA ILE A 316 -5.00 -6.68 -12.50
C ILE A 316 -5.32 -8.02 -13.18
N ALA A 317 -5.56 -9.08 -12.40
CA ALA A 317 -5.86 -10.40 -12.93
C ALA A 317 -7.18 -10.45 -13.73
N ALA A 318 -8.25 -9.87 -13.19
CA ALA A 318 -9.55 -9.82 -13.85
C ALA A 318 -9.47 -9.01 -15.16
N ARG A 319 -8.69 -7.94 -15.18
CA ARG A 319 -8.47 -7.14 -16.39
C ARG A 319 -7.62 -7.88 -17.42
N ALA A 320 -6.57 -8.57 -16.99
CA ALA A 320 -5.73 -9.39 -17.86
C ALA A 320 -6.54 -10.51 -18.53
N LEU A 321 -7.46 -11.15 -17.80
CA LEU A 321 -8.37 -12.18 -18.33
C LEU A 321 -9.61 -11.63 -19.06
N SER A 322 -9.77 -10.31 -19.12
CA SER A 322 -10.91 -9.73 -19.83
C SER A 322 -10.79 -9.96 -21.34
N PRO A 323 -11.91 -10.08 -22.09
CA PRO A 323 -11.88 -10.33 -23.54
C PRO A 323 -11.09 -9.29 -24.35
N GLY A 324 -10.92 -8.08 -23.82
CA GLY A 324 -10.17 -7.01 -24.49
C GLY A 324 -8.65 -7.08 -24.34
N VAL A 325 -8.14 -7.82 -23.35
CA VAL A 325 -6.70 -7.97 -23.08
C VAL A 325 -6.24 -9.39 -23.38
N ASN A 326 -6.92 -10.39 -22.81
CA ASN A 326 -6.65 -11.82 -22.99
C ASN A 326 -5.18 -12.22 -22.74
N ASP A 327 -4.63 -11.78 -21.61
CA ASP A 327 -3.28 -12.10 -21.14
C ASP A 327 -3.33 -13.01 -19.91
N PRO A 328 -3.40 -14.35 -20.09
CA PRO A 328 -3.46 -15.28 -18.98
C PRO A 328 -2.17 -15.32 -18.15
N PHE A 329 -1.01 -14.95 -18.70
CA PHE A 329 0.26 -15.01 -17.95
C PHE A 329 0.34 -13.93 -16.89
N THR A 330 -0.13 -12.71 -17.17
CA THR A 330 -0.24 -11.66 -16.15
C THR A 330 -1.19 -12.08 -15.02
N ALA A 331 -2.30 -12.75 -15.34
CA ALA A 331 -3.24 -13.25 -14.34
C ALA A 331 -2.64 -14.41 -13.52
N ILE A 332 -1.85 -15.29 -14.15
CA ILE A 332 -1.10 -16.35 -13.47
C ILE A 332 -0.15 -15.75 -12.42
N THR A 333 0.61 -14.72 -12.78
CA THR A 333 1.49 -14.02 -11.83
C THR A 333 0.70 -13.46 -10.64
N CYS A 334 -0.47 -12.86 -10.87
CA CYS A 334 -1.31 -12.38 -9.77
C CYS A 334 -1.81 -13.53 -8.88
N LEU A 335 -2.18 -14.67 -9.47
CA LEU A 335 -2.57 -15.87 -8.74
C LEU A 335 -1.42 -16.44 -7.90
N ASP A 336 -0.17 -16.35 -8.38
CA ASP A 336 1.03 -16.73 -7.60
C ASP A 336 1.15 -15.90 -6.31
N TRP A 337 1.01 -14.57 -6.42
CA TRP A 337 1.12 -13.69 -5.25
C TRP A 337 -0.07 -13.83 -4.30
N LEU A 338 -1.28 -14.02 -4.84
CA LEU A 338 -2.46 -14.30 -4.03
C LEU A 338 -2.35 -15.66 -3.32
N SER A 339 -1.84 -16.70 -3.99
CA SER A 339 -1.61 -18.00 -3.34
C SER A 339 -0.58 -17.89 -2.23
N ALA A 340 0.55 -17.22 -2.47
CA ALA A 340 1.56 -16.98 -1.44
C ALA A 340 1.01 -16.23 -0.22
N ALA A 341 0.19 -15.20 -0.44
CA ALA A 341 -0.45 -14.44 0.63
C ALA A 341 -1.43 -15.28 1.44
N VAL A 342 -2.30 -16.04 0.77
CA VAL A 342 -3.28 -16.91 1.44
C VAL A 342 -2.59 -18.08 2.16
N SER A 343 -1.55 -18.68 1.58
CA SER A 343 -0.72 -19.71 2.24
C SER A 343 -0.03 -19.17 3.49
N THR A 344 0.49 -17.95 3.42
CA THR A 344 1.07 -17.28 4.59
C THR A 344 0.02 -17.09 5.67
N LEU A 345 -1.17 -16.60 5.30
CA LEU A 345 -2.31 -16.43 6.21
C LEU A 345 -2.81 -17.76 6.80
N ALA A 346 -2.77 -18.85 6.02
CA ALA A 346 -3.18 -20.18 6.45
C ALA A 346 -2.38 -20.69 7.65
N LYS A 347 -1.12 -20.27 7.80
CA LYS A 347 -0.25 -20.58 8.95
C LYS A 347 -0.46 -19.68 10.15
N ARG A 348 -1.23 -18.59 10.00
CA ARG A 348 -1.43 -17.60 11.07
C ARG A 348 -2.70 -17.90 11.86
N ARG A 349 -2.64 -17.51 13.14
CA ARG A 349 -3.84 -17.35 13.96
C ARG A 349 -4.43 -15.97 13.70
N LEU A 350 -5.68 -15.96 13.28
CA LEU A 350 -6.42 -14.72 13.08
C LEU A 350 -6.96 -14.25 14.44
N PRO A 351 -6.86 -12.96 14.78
CA PRO A 351 -7.29 -12.46 16.06
C PRO A 351 -8.80 -12.62 16.22
N SER A 352 -9.24 -12.98 17.44
CA SER A 352 -10.66 -12.98 17.77
C SER A 352 -11.27 -11.60 17.50
N ARG A 353 -12.55 -11.62 17.13
CA ARG A 353 -13.38 -10.40 17.06
C ARG A 353 -13.56 -9.75 18.42
N LEU A 354 -13.44 -10.53 19.50
CA LEU A 354 -13.54 -10.08 20.89
C LEU A 354 -12.16 -9.63 21.37
N ARG A 355 -12.03 -8.35 21.69
CA ARG A 355 -10.79 -7.76 22.22
C ARG A 355 -10.95 -7.52 23.72
N LEU A 356 -10.09 -8.18 24.47
CA LEU A 356 -10.06 -8.14 25.93
C LEU A 356 -8.98 -7.16 26.40
N ASP A 357 -9.18 -6.55 27.57
CA ASP A 357 -8.11 -5.82 28.26
C ASP A 357 -7.18 -6.74 29.05
N GLU A 358 -6.19 -6.16 29.73
CA GLU A 358 -5.21 -6.86 30.57
C GLU A 358 -5.86 -7.66 31.72
N ASP A 359 -7.05 -7.24 32.17
CA ASP A 359 -7.82 -7.89 33.23
C ASP A 359 -8.77 -8.98 32.67
N GLY A 360 -8.75 -9.22 31.36
CA GLY A 360 -9.59 -10.21 30.68
C GLY A 360 -11.04 -9.76 30.43
N ALA A 361 -11.37 -8.49 30.68
CA ALA A 361 -12.70 -7.94 30.43
C ALA A 361 -12.89 -7.59 28.95
N LEU A 362 -14.08 -7.89 28.40
CA LEU A 362 -14.41 -7.54 27.02
C LEU A 362 -14.51 -6.02 26.86
N ARG A 363 -13.79 -5.45 25.89
CA ARG A 363 -13.78 -4.00 25.61
C ARG A 363 -14.22 -3.64 24.21
N VAL A 364 -13.79 -4.40 23.21
CA VAL A 364 -14.14 -4.12 21.81
C VAL A 364 -14.63 -5.39 21.11
N ILE A 365 -15.73 -5.27 20.38
CA ILE A 365 -16.24 -6.26 19.43
C ILE A 365 -15.96 -5.71 18.02
N ALA A 366 -14.93 -6.23 17.38
CA ALA A 366 -14.49 -5.83 16.04
C ALA A 366 -15.10 -6.74 14.95
N HIS A 367 -14.90 -6.38 13.68
CA HIS A 367 -15.16 -7.30 12.57
C HIS A 367 -13.95 -8.22 12.38
N PRO A 368 -14.11 -9.55 12.43
CA PRO A 368 -12.98 -10.45 12.22
C PRO A 368 -12.56 -10.44 10.75
N ILE A 369 -11.25 -10.44 10.51
CA ILE A 369 -10.70 -10.88 9.23
C ILE A 369 -10.65 -12.40 9.30
N THR A 370 -11.41 -13.09 8.46
CA THR A 370 -11.43 -14.56 8.41
C THR A 370 -10.67 -15.06 7.18
N PHE A 371 -10.11 -16.27 7.29
CA PHE A 371 -9.48 -16.94 6.16
C PHE A 371 -10.43 -17.02 4.96
N GLU A 372 -11.68 -17.43 5.19
CA GLU A 372 -12.73 -17.49 4.17
C GLU A 372 -12.98 -16.14 3.50
N SER A 373 -13.04 -15.04 4.26
CA SER A 373 -13.25 -13.71 3.69
C SER A 373 -12.11 -13.26 2.75
N ILE A 374 -10.87 -13.68 3.02
CA ILE A 374 -9.72 -13.36 2.16
C ILE A 374 -9.68 -14.28 0.93
N VAL A 375 -10.04 -15.56 1.07
CA VAL A 375 -10.16 -16.49 -0.06
C VAL A 375 -11.29 -16.06 -1.00
N ASP A 376 -12.45 -15.66 -0.47
CA ASP A 376 -13.57 -15.14 -1.26
C ASP A 376 -13.16 -13.90 -2.04
N ARG A 377 -12.48 -12.97 -1.37
CA ARG A 377 -12.08 -11.72 -1.99
C ARG A 377 -10.96 -11.88 -3.02
N SER A 378 -10.14 -12.92 -2.90
CA SER A 378 -9.08 -13.25 -3.87
C SER A 378 -9.58 -14.23 -4.94
N PHE A 379 -9.61 -15.51 -4.62
CA PHE A 379 -10.02 -16.60 -5.51
C PHE A 379 -11.50 -16.52 -5.89
N GLY A 380 -12.39 -16.17 -4.94
CA GLY A 380 -13.82 -16.03 -5.24
C GLY A 380 -14.11 -14.93 -6.26
N ALA A 381 -13.45 -13.79 -6.17
CA ALA A 381 -13.59 -12.71 -7.15
C ALA A 381 -13.05 -13.08 -8.54
N LEU A 382 -12.01 -13.94 -8.60
CA LEU A 382 -11.36 -14.35 -9.86
C LEU A 382 -11.98 -15.59 -10.51
N VAL A 383 -12.78 -16.38 -9.79
CA VAL A 383 -13.29 -17.68 -10.25
C VAL A 383 -13.97 -17.59 -11.63
N GLN A 384 -14.77 -16.55 -11.86
CA GLN A 384 -15.50 -16.38 -13.11
C GLN A 384 -14.59 -16.07 -14.31
N TYR A 385 -13.47 -15.38 -14.06
CA TYR A 385 -12.49 -14.99 -15.07
C TYR A 385 -11.53 -16.15 -15.35
N CYS A 386 -11.05 -16.83 -14.31
CA CYS A 386 -10.20 -18.01 -14.48
C CYS A 386 -10.95 -19.13 -15.20
N ALA A 387 -12.26 -19.29 -14.98
CA ALA A 387 -13.06 -20.31 -15.64
C ALA A 387 -13.21 -20.14 -17.16
N THR A 388 -12.87 -18.98 -17.74
CA THR A 388 -12.93 -18.77 -19.21
C THR A 388 -11.62 -19.13 -19.92
N ASP A 389 -10.52 -19.35 -19.20
CA ASP A 389 -9.21 -19.64 -19.78
C ASP A 389 -8.58 -20.87 -19.12
N MET A 390 -8.11 -21.82 -19.93
CA MET A 390 -7.56 -23.08 -19.42
C MET A 390 -6.30 -22.85 -18.57
N LEU A 391 -5.39 -21.97 -18.97
CA LEU A 391 -4.13 -21.77 -18.27
C LEU A 391 -4.38 -21.13 -16.90
N ALA A 392 -5.26 -20.12 -16.85
CA ALA A 392 -5.68 -19.49 -15.61
C ALA A 392 -6.43 -20.45 -14.69
N ALA A 393 -7.37 -21.25 -15.21
CA ALA A 393 -8.08 -22.27 -14.43
C ALA A 393 -7.12 -23.30 -13.82
N LEU A 394 -6.17 -23.81 -14.60
CA LEU A 394 -5.18 -24.76 -14.10
C LEU A 394 -4.28 -24.15 -13.02
N ARG A 395 -3.86 -22.88 -13.19
CA ARG A 395 -3.09 -22.18 -12.17
C ARG A 395 -3.90 -21.92 -10.90
N PHE A 396 -5.17 -21.59 -11.02
CA PHE A 396 -6.08 -21.42 -9.89
C PHE A 396 -6.19 -22.70 -9.07
N ILE A 397 -6.41 -23.85 -9.73
CA ILE A 397 -6.43 -25.17 -9.05
C ILE A 397 -5.09 -25.41 -8.34
N ARG A 398 -3.98 -25.16 -9.04
CA ARG A 398 -2.63 -25.27 -8.47
C ARG A 398 -2.44 -24.38 -7.23
N ALA A 399 -2.92 -23.14 -7.28
CA ALA A 399 -2.84 -22.19 -6.19
C ALA A 399 -3.65 -22.65 -4.96
N LEU A 400 -4.84 -23.23 -5.15
CA LEU A 400 -5.58 -23.85 -4.05
C LEU A 400 -4.83 -25.07 -3.48
N GLY A 401 -4.17 -25.85 -4.34
CA GLY A 401 -3.29 -26.96 -3.93
C GLY A 401 -2.11 -26.50 -3.07
N GLU A 402 -1.43 -25.42 -3.46
CA GLU A 402 -0.37 -24.75 -2.69
C GLU A 402 -0.87 -24.33 -1.31
N VAL A 403 -1.98 -23.59 -1.25
CA VAL A 403 -2.58 -23.14 0.00
C VAL A 403 -2.97 -24.32 0.88
N SER A 404 -3.45 -25.42 0.29
CA SER A 404 -3.86 -26.60 1.05
C SER A 404 -2.70 -27.21 1.84
N LEU A 405 -1.44 -27.08 1.39
CA LEU A 405 -0.27 -27.60 2.12
C LEU A 405 -0.13 -27.01 3.51
N ASP A 406 -0.59 -25.77 3.67
CA ASP A 406 -0.43 -24.96 4.85
C ASP A 406 -1.74 -24.84 5.65
N CYS A 407 -2.76 -25.61 5.27
CA CYS A 407 -4.08 -25.68 5.90
C CYS A 407 -4.30 -27.06 6.56
N ASP A 408 -4.22 -27.10 7.89
CA ASP A 408 -4.55 -28.31 8.67
C ASP A 408 -5.97 -28.29 9.24
N GLU A 409 -6.61 -27.12 9.28
CA GLU A 409 -7.96 -26.97 9.86
C GLU A 409 -9.06 -27.41 8.88
N PRO A 410 -10.01 -28.28 9.30
CA PRO A 410 -11.08 -28.78 8.43
C PRO A 410 -11.90 -27.68 7.75
N ASN A 411 -12.18 -26.58 8.45
CA ASN A 411 -12.95 -25.45 7.91
C ASN A 411 -12.20 -24.72 6.79
N ARG A 412 -10.87 -24.55 6.92
CA ARG A 412 -10.04 -23.92 5.89
C ARG A 412 -9.96 -24.83 4.66
N VAL A 413 -9.78 -26.14 4.85
CA VAL A 413 -9.79 -27.14 3.77
C VAL A 413 -11.14 -27.17 3.04
N ALA A 414 -12.26 -27.15 3.77
CA ALA A 414 -13.60 -27.10 3.19
C ALA A 414 -13.83 -25.82 2.36
N THR A 415 -13.26 -24.69 2.80
CA THR A 415 -13.30 -23.42 2.06
C THR A 415 -12.60 -23.56 0.71
N LEU A 416 -11.40 -24.15 0.66
CA LEU A 416 -10.68 -24.38 -0.60
C LEU A 416 -11.45 -25.31 -1.54
N GLY A 417 -12.04 -26.38 -1.00
CA GLY A 417 -12.89 -27.29 -1.77
C GLY A 417 -14.09 -26.58 -2.43
N ARG A 418 -14.73 -25.66 -1.71
CA ARG A 418 -15.86 -24.87 -2.25
C ARG A 418 -15.47 -24.03 -3.46
N TYR A 419 -14.33 -23.34 -3.42
CA TYR A 419 -13.87 -22.54 -4.57
C TYR A 419 -13.36 -23.39 -5.73
N LEU A 420 -12.83 -24.59 -5.45
CA LEU A 420 -12.53 -25.58 -6.49
C LEU A 420 -13.80 -26.00 -7.23
N ASP A 421 -14.87 -26.33 -6.49
CA ASP A 421 -16.15 -26.73 -7.06
C ASP A 421 -16.80 -25.60 -7.87
N HIS A 422 -16.73 -24.35 -7.37
CA HIS A 422 -17.19 -23.18 -8.12
C HIS A 422 -16.43 -22.99 -9.44
N LEU A 423 -15.11 -23.15 -9.44
CA LEU A 423 -14.30 -23.04 -10.66
C LEU A 423 -14.70 -24.12 -11.67
N GLU A 424 -14.77 -25.38 -11.24
CA GLU A 424 -15.10 -26.50 -12.13
C GLU A 424 -16.50 -26.32 -12.73
N ALA A 425 -17.50 -25.98 -11.92
CA ALA A 425 -18.87 -25.76 -12.38
C ALA A 425 -18.96 -24.67 -13.46
N LEU A 426 -18.23 -23.56 -13.29
CA LEU A 426 -18.18 -22.50 -14.30
C LEU A 426 -17.37 -22.89 -15.54
N ALA A 427 -16.25 -23.58 -15.36
CA ALA A 427 -15.37 -24.00 -16.46
C ALA A 427 -16.05 -25.01 -17.40
N VAL A 428 -16.91 -25.89 -16.88
CA VAL A 428 -17.71 -26.83 -17.69
C VAL A 428 -18.60 -26.11 -18.70
N GLY A 429 -19.15 -24.95 -18.36
CA GLY A 429 -19.98 -24.16 -19.27
C GLY A 429 -19.21 -23.25 -20.23
N LYS A 430 -17.92 -23.01 -19.98
CA LYS A 430 -17.13 -21.95 -20.64
C LYS A 430 -15.97 -22.46 -21.49
N LEU A 431 -15.44 -23.64 -21.17
CA LEU A 431 -14.36 -24.30 -21.91
C LEU A 431 -14.91 -25.48 -22.70
N ASP A 432 -14.26 -25.84 -23.81
CA ASP A 432 -14.66 -26.97 -24.66
C ASP A 432 -13.52 -27.95 -24.89
N GLY A 433 -13.89 -29.19 -25.27
CA GLY A 433 -12.96 -30.24 -25.70
C GLY A 433 -11.81 -30.48 -24.71
N PHE A 434 -10.58 -30.43 -25.23
CA PHE A 434 -9.35 -30.65 -24.46
C PHE A 434 -9.24 -29.74 -23.23
N ASN A 435 -9.61 -28.47 -23.37
CA ASN A 435 -9.46 -27.47 -22.30
C ASN A 435 -10.34 -27.82 -21.10
N ARG A 436 -11.59 -28.20 -21.35
CA ARG A 436 -12.53 -28.64 -20.31
C ARG A 436 -12.02 -29.90 -19.61
N SER A 437 -11.66 -30.93 -20.39
CA SER A 437 -11.22 -32.22 -19.84
C SER A 437 -10.01 -32.07 -18.94
N ARG A 438 -9.05 -31.20 -19.30
CA ARG A 438 -7.86 -30.91 -18.49
C ARG A 438 -8.19 -30.25 -17.15
N VAL A 439 -9.11 -29.29 -17.15
CA VAL A 439 -9.54 -28.62 -15.91
C VAL A 439 -10.28 -29.60 -14.99
N GLN A 440 -11.16 -30.43 -15.53
CA GLN A 440 -11.89 -31.44 -14.76
C GLN A 440 -10.96 -32.52 -14.17
N GLU A 441 -10.00 -33.01 -14.96
CA GLU A 441 -8.97 -33.95 -14.51
C GLU A 441 -8.22 -33.38 -13.29
N ARG A 442 -7.70 -32.16 -13.39
CA ARG A 442 -6.97 -31.51 -12.30
C ARG A 442 -7.84 -31.16 -11.11
N ALA A 443 -9.10 -30.79 -11.32
CA ALA A 443 -10.03 -30.55 -10.23
C ALA A 443 -10.34 -31.85 -9.46
N GLY A 444 -10.49 -32.97 -10.15
CA GLY A 444 -10.65 -34.30 -9.54
C GLY A 444 -9.46 -34.71 -8.67
N GLU A 445 -8.23 -34.49 -9.17
CA GLU A 445 -7.01 -34.75 -8.40
C GLU A 445 -6.95 -33.91 -7.12
N LEU A 446 -7.18 -32.60 -7.20
CA LEU A 446 -7.14 -31.75 -6.03
C LEU A 446 -8.25 -32.11 -5.03
N ARG A 447 -9.48 -32.33 -5.50
CA ARG A 447 -10.60 -32.74 -4.63
C ARG A 447 -10.25 -33.97 -3.82
N ARG A 448 -9.65 -34.98 -4.46
CA ARG A 448 -9.18 -36.18 -3.79
C ARG A 448 -8.06 -35.89 -2.79
N ALA A 449 -7.13 -34.99 -3.12
CA ALA A 449 -6.07 -34.57 -2.19
C ALA A 449 -6.60 -33.81 -0.98
N LEU A 450 -7.68 -33.03 -1.12
CA LEU A 450 -8.33 -32.35 0.00
C LEU A 450 -9.06 -33.34 0.93
N SER A 451 -9.58 -34.46 0.41
CA SER A 451 -10.30 -35.46 1.20
C SER A 451 -9.43 -36.61 1.75
N GLU A 452 -8.35 -36.97 1.07
CA GLU A 452 -7.49 -38.13 1.40
C GLU A 452 -6.04 -37.66 1.72
N PRO A 453 -5.66 -37.52 3.01
CA PRO A 453 -4.32 -37.06 3.40
C PRO A 453 -3.17 -37.89 2.81
N ASP A 454 -3.35 -39.21 2.73
CA ASP A 454 -2.35 -40.10 2.14
C ASP A 454 -2.21 -39.92 0.62
N TYR A 455 -3.31 -39.60 -0.07
CA TYR A 455 -3.26 -39.27 -1.50
C TYR A 455 -2.54 -37.94 -1.72
N LYS A 456 -2.82 -36.92 -0.90
CA LYS A 456 -2.11 -35.63 -0.92
C LYS A 456 -0.60 -35.81 -0.76
N ARG A 457 -0.17 -36.63 0.21
CA ARG A 457 1.25 -36.95 0.42
C ARG A 457 1.86 -37.63 -0.81
N ARG A 458 1.21 -38.67 -1.35
CA ARG A 458 1.70 -39.36 -2.56
C ARG A 458 1.79 -38.43 -3.77
N LEU A 459 0.81 -37.56 -3.95
CA LEU A 459 0.77 -36.58 -5.04
C LEU A 459 1.94 -35.61 -4.92
N ARG A 460 2.26 -35.16 -3.70
CA ARG A 460 3.40 -34.28 -3.41
C ARG A 460 4.74 -34.93 -3.67
N ASP A 461 4.88 -36.19 -3.27
CA ASP A 461 6.13 -36.92 -3.40
C ASP A 461 6.34 -37.44 -4.86
N GLY A 462 5.35 -37.28 -5.75
CA GLY A 462 5.40 -37.66 -7.16
C GLY A 462 5.53 -36.49 -8.14
N THR A 463 5.69 -36.78 -9.43
CA THR A 463 5.83 -35.77 -10.51
C THR A 463 4.50 -35.11 -10.90
N ALA A 464 3.38 -35.62 -10.40
CA ALA A 464 2.04 -35.07 -10.63
C ALA A 464 1.67 -33.96 -9.63
N TRP A 465 2.65 -33.47 -8.86
CA TRP A 465 2.41 -32.52 -7.78
C TRP A 465 1.78 -31.20 -8.25
N LEU A 466 0.79 -30.75 -7.48
CA LEU A 466 -0.02 -29.57 -7.76
C LEU A 466 0.51 -28.29 -7.07
N ALA A 467 1.70 -28.28 -6.47
CA ALA A 467 2.27 -27.03 -5.93
C ALA A 467 3.69 -26.72 -6.46
N GLY A 468 4.22 -27.54 -7.36
CA GLY A 468 5.53 -27.31 -7.96
C GLY A 468 5.98 -28.49 -8.82
N THR A 469 6.86 -28.21 -9.77
CA THR A 469 7.57 -29.20 -10.58
C THR A 469 9.06 -29.00 -10.31
N ALA A 470 9.72 -30.01 -9.75
CA ALA A 470 11.16 -30.00 -9.50
C ALA A 470 11.96 -30.12 -10.80
#